data_AF-A0A8X6FPY0-F1
#
_entry.id   AF-A0A8X6FPY0-F1
#
_cell.length_a   1.000
_cell.length_b   1.000
_cell.length_c   1.000
_cell.angle_alpha   90.00
_cell.angle_beta   90.00
_cell.angle_gamma   90.00
#
_symmetry.space_group_name_H-M   'P 1'
#
loop_
_entity.id
_entity.type
_entity.pdbx_description
1 polymer ?
#
loop_
_entity_poly.entity_id
_entity_poly.type
_entity_poly.pdbx_seq_one_letter_code
_entity_poly.pdbx_strand_id
1 'polypeptide(L)'
;MRETANDTFTEIFQAASKFSANLFDTELQAPRVTSRQKSSANPQTTSNEEYFRVTKFILCIDTLIQNLTDRFIKNEDILSSFQLLLPGYACEKKINELEKLGPYFQDEMPLSAVQAEYKLWCAKISSIDPSRPKF
;
A
#
# COMPACT_ATOMS: atom_id res chain seq x y z
N MET A 1 -13.55 -5.10 4.59
CA MET A 1 -13.27 -5.30 3.15
C MET A 1 -13.61 -6.70 2.68
N ARG A 2 -13.11 -7.78 3.32
CA ARG A 2 -13.49 -9.15 2.95
C ARG A 2 -15.00 -9.43 3.12
N GLU A 3 -15.61 -8.86 4.16
CA GLU A 3 -17.03 -9.07 4.49
C GLU A 3 -18.00 -8.35 3.54
N THR A 4 -17.57 -7.24 2.92
CA THR A 4 -18.34 -6.48 1.91
C THR A 4 -17.91 -6.81 0.47
N ALA A 5 -17.10 -7.86 0.30
CA ALA A 5 -16.55 -8.26 -0.99
C ALA A 5 -17.62 -8.73 -1.98
N ASN A 6 -18.80 -9.14 -1.51
CA ASN A 6 -19.86 -9.66 -2.37
C ASN A 6 -20.46 -8.54 -3.23
N ASP A 7 -21.02 -7.53 -2.58
CA ASP A 7 -21.74 -6.45 -3.27
C ASP A 7 -20.79 -5.68 -4.20
N THR A 8 -19.58 -5.40 -3.73
CA THR A 8 -18.54 -4.70 -4.51
C THR A 8 -18.04 -5.52 -5.70
N PHE A 9 -17.90 -6.84 -5.55
CA PHE A 9 -17.45 -7.68 -6.66
C PHE A 9 -18.54 -7.88 -7.71
N THR A 10 -19.81 -7.94 -7.32
CA THR A 10 -20.92 -8.07 -8.27
C THR A 10 -20.93 -6.92 -9.28
N GLU A 11 -20.72 -5.67 -8.84
CA GLU A 11 -20.62 -4.52 -9.74
C GLU A 11 -19.44 -4.65 -10.72
N ILE A 12 -18.26 -5.06 -10.22
CA ILE A 12 -17.07 -5.28 -11.05
C ILE A 12 -17.32 -6.40 -12.07
N PHE A 13 -17.94 -7.50 -11.65
CA PHE A 13 -18.24 -8.64 -12.52
C PHE A 13 -19.25 -8.28 -13.61
N GLN A 14 -20.29 -7.51 -13.28
CA GLN A 14 -21.26 -7.02 -14.26
C GLN A 14 -20.61 -6.07 -15.28
N ALA A 15 -19.74 -5.15 -14.83
CA ALA A 15 -19.00 -4.27 -15.71
C ALA A 15 -18.07 -5.05 -16.65
N ALA A 16 -17.34 -6.03 -16.13
CA ALA A 16 -16.47 -6.90 -16.91
C ALA A 16 -17.24 -7.77 -17.92
N SER A 17 -18.41 -8.30 -17.53
CA SER A 17 -19.27 -9.11 -18.39
C SER A 17 -19.87 -8.29 -19.53
N LYS A 18 -20.31 -7.05 -19.25
CA LYS A 18 -20.76 -6.12 -20.30
C LYS A 18 -19.62 -5.78 -21.27
N PHE A 19 -18.42 -5.54 -20.75
CA PHE A 19 -17.25 -5.26 -21.56
C PHE A 19 -16.90 -6.45 -22.47
N SER A 20 -16.93 -7.68 -21.94
CA SER A 20 -16.61 -8.87 -22.73
C SER A 20 -17.64 -9.12 -23.84
N ALA A 21 -18.92 -8.97 -23.53
CA ALA A 21 -19.99 -9.11 -24.51
C ALA A 21 -19.89 -8.05 -25.61
N ASN A 22 -19.64 -6.79 -25.26
CA ASN A 22 -19.62 -5.69 -26.22
C ASN A 22 -18.38 -5.69 -27.12
N LEU A 23 -17.21 -6.04 -26.59
CA LEU A 23 -15.94 -5.93 -27.33
C LEU A 23 -15.54 -7.23 -28.04
N PHE A 24 -15.89 -8.38 -27.45
CA PHE A 24 -15.43 -9.69 -27.91
C PHE A 24 -16.58 -10.64 -28.28
N ASP A 25 -17.84 -10.20 -28.21
CA ASP A 25 -19.03 -11.03 -28.47
C ASP A 25 -19.00 -12.36 -27.69
N THR A 26 -18.48 -12.30 -26.47
CA THR A 26 -18.21 -13.49 -25.64
C THR A 26 -18.60 -13.24 -24.18
N GLU A 27 -19.16 -14.27 -23.56
CA GLU A 27 -19.48 -14.25 -22.13
C GLU A 27 -18.26 -14.52 -21.25
N LEU A 28 -18.23 -13.93 -20.06
CA LEU A 28 -17.19 -14.20 -19.07
C LEU A 28 -17.42 -15.60 -18.45
N GLN A 29 -16.62 -16.56 -18.88
CA GLN A 29 -16.73 -17.96 -18.45
C GLN A 29 -15.56 -18.34 -17.54
N ALA A 30 -15.85 -19.11 -16.49
CA ALA A 30 -14.79 -19.68 -15.66
C ALA A 30 -13.91 -20.61 -16.52
N PRO A 31 -12.58 -20.63 -16.30
CA PRO A 31 -11.69 -21.54 -16.99
C PRO A 31 -12.10 -23.00 -16.78
N ARG A 32 -11.84 -23.85 -17.77
CA ARG A 32 -12.07 -25.30 -17.62
C ARG A 32 -11.24 -25.85 -16.46
N VAL A 33 -11.95 -26.35 -15.46
CA VAL A 33 -11.36 -26.96 -14.27
C VAL A 33 -10.99 -28.42 -14.57
N THR A 34 -9.72 -28.78 -14.45
CA THR A 34 -9.23 -30.16 -14.59
C THR A 34 -8.89 -30.76 -13.22
N SER A 35 -8.91 -32.09 -13.10
CA SER A 35 -8.68 -32.81 -11.83
C SER A 35 -7.31 -32.56 -11.19
N ARG A 36 -6.31 -32.12 -11.98
CA ARG A 36 -4.99 -31.71 -11.50
C ARG A 36 -4.65 -30.32 -12.00
N GLN A 37 -4.54 -29.38 -11.07
CA GLN A 37 -3.90 -28.09 -11.29
C GLN A 37 -2.76 -27.94 -10.27
N LYS A 38 -1.59 -27.43 -10.72
CA LYS A 38 -0.40 -27.28 -9.87
C LYS A 38 -0.40 -26.00 -9.04
N SER A 39 -1.06 -24.93 -9.48
CA SER A 39 -0.92 -23.59 -8.88
C SER A 39 -2.21 -22.96 -8.38
N SER A 40 -3.37 -23.58 -8.61
CA SER A 40 -4.67 -23.05 -8.18
C SER A 40 -5.49 -24.14 -7.52
N ALA A 41 -6.16 -23.80 -6.42
CA ALA A 41 -7.23 -24.61 -5.89
C ALA A 41 -8.41 -24.63 -6.88
N ASN A 42 -9.17 -25.73 -6.88
CA ASN A 42 -10.44 -25.87 -7.60
C ASN A 42 -11.58 -25.73 -6.59
N PRO A 43 -11.97 -24.49 -6.21
CA PRO A 43 -13.12 -24.31 -5.35
C PRO A 43 -14.37 -24.80 -6.09
N GLN A 44 -15.21 -25.56 -5.38
CA GLN A 44 -16.55 -25.86 -5.86
C GLN A 44 -17.33 -24.54 -5.82
N THR A 45 -17.76 -24.07 -6.98
CA THR A 45 -18.45 -22.79 -7.15
C THR A 45 -19.66 -22.98 -8.04
N THR A 46 -20.70 -22.19 -7.77
CA THR A 46 -22.03 -22.38 -8.38
C THR A 46 -22.24 -21.47 -9.59
N SER A 47 -21.41 -20.43 -9.73
CA SER A 47 -21.45 -19.48 -10.85
C SER A 47 -20.05 -19.02 -11.25
N ASN A 48 -19.92 -18.51 -12.49
CA ASN A 48 -18.68 -17.89 -12.96
C ASN A 48 -18.27 -16.70 -12.09
N GLU A 49 -19.24 -15.90 -11.65
CA GLU A 49 -19.02 -14.79 -10.73
C GLU A 49 -18.38 -15.29 -9.43
N GLU A 50 -18.95 -16.33 -8.82
CA GLU A 50 -18.43 -16.90 -7.58
C GLU A 50 -17.00 -17.45 -7.78
N TYR A 51 -16.74 -18.09 -8.92
CA TYR A 51 -15.41 -18.57 -9.28
C TYR A 51 -14.37 -17.45 -9.30
N PHE A 52 -14.62 -16.37 -10.05
CA PHE A 52 -13.67 -15.26 -10.16
C PHE A 52 -13.53 -14.49 -8.84
N ARG A 53 -14.62 -14.37 -8.07
CA ARG A 53 -14.59 -13.76 -6.74
C ARG A 53 -13.59 -14.49 -5.84
N VAL A 54 -13.73 -15.80 -5.72
CA VAL A 54 -12.91 -16.61 -4.79
C VAL A 54 -11.48 -16.76 -5.28
N THR A 55 -11.27 -17.02 -6.57
CA THR A 55 -9.95 -17.36 -7.10
C THR A 55 -9.09 -16.16 -7.45
N LYS A 56 -9.69 -15.01 -7.76
CA LYS A 56 -8.96 -13.80 -8.19
C LYS A 56 -9.18 -12.63 -7.25
N PHE A 57 -10.43 -12.23 -7.02
CA PHE A 57 -10.71 -11.01 -6.29
C PHE A 57 -10.28 -11.08 -4.84
N ILE A 58 -10.73 -12.10 -4.10
CA ILE A 58 -10.37 -12.27 -2.69
C ILE A 58 -8.85 -12.39 -2.54
N LEU A 59 -8.19 -13.20 -3.38
CA LEU A 59 -6.74 -13.36 -3.35
C LEU A 59 -6.00 -12.03 -3.60
N CYS A 60 -6.50 -11.22 -4.53
CA CYS A 60 -5.96 -9.88 -4.81
C CYS A 60 -6.12 -8.96 -3.59
N ILE A 61 -7.30 -8.93 -2.97
CA ILE A 61 -7.56 -8.11 -1.77
C ILE A 61 -6.68 -8.56 -0.60
N ASP A 62 -6.54 -9.87 -0.37
CA ASP A 62 -5.67 -10.39 0.67
C ASP A 62 -4.21 -10.01 0.44
N THR A 63 -3.74 -10.14 -0.80
CA THR A 63 -2.38 -9.75 -1.19
C THR A 63 -2.17 -8.24 -1.03
N LEU A 64 -3.17 -7.42 -1.36
CA LEU A 64 -3.12 -5.98 -1.16
C LEU A 64 -3.04 -5.64 0.32
N ILE A 65 -3.90 -6.22 1.16
CA ILE A 65 -3.89 -6.03 2.62
C ILE A 65 -2.52 -6.42 3.18
N GLN A 66 -1.99 -7.57 2.77
CA GLN A 66 -0.68 -8.04 3.21
C GLN A 66 0.42 -7.06 2.81
N ASN A 67 0.46 -6.62 1.55
CA ASN A 67 1.45 -5.64 1.10
C ASN A 67 1.36 -4.30 1.84
N LEU A 68 0.15 -3.79 2.07
CA LEU A 68 -0.04 -2.56 2.82
C LEU A 68 0.39 -2.72 4.28
N THR A 69 0.05 -3.85 4.90
CA THR A 69 0.46 -4.17 6.27
C THR A 69 1.98 -4.26 6.36
N ASP A 70 2.62 -4.97 5.45
CA ASP A 70 4.07 -5.16 5.44
C ASP A 70 4.83 -3.88 5.16
N ARG A 71 4.30 -2.99 4.31
CA ARG A 71 4.95 -1.73 3.98
C ARG A 71 4.73 -0.66 5.05
N PHE A 72 3.51 -0.51 5.54
CA PHE A 72 3.13 0.61 6.40
C PHE A 72 3.12 0.25 7.88
N ILE A 73 2.48 -0.85 8.26
CA ILE A 73 2.28 -1.20 9.67
C ILE A 73 3.58 -1.77 10.26
N LYS A 74 4.24 -2.68 9.53
CA LYS A 74 5.50 -3.28 10.02
C LYS A 74 6.68 -2.32 10.04
N ASN A 75 6.65 -1.24 9.25
CA ASN A 75 7.71 -0.22 9.20
C ASN A 75 7.23 1.14 9.72
N GLU A 76 6.19 1.17 10.56
CA GLU A 76 5.56 2.40 11.04
C GLU A 76 6.58 3.31 11.74
N ASP A 77 7.49 2.73 12.51
CA ASP A 77 8.54 3.43 13.25
C ASP A 77 9.55 4.12 12.33
N ILE A 78 9.96 3.47 11.26
CA ILE A 78 10.87 4.02 10.24
C ILE A 78 10.16 5.10 9.45
N LEU A 79 8.92 4.85 9.01
CA LEU A 79 8.13 5.82 8.25
C LEU A 79 7.82 7.08 9.06
N SER A 80 7.52 6.92 10.36
CA SER A 80 7.35 8.04 11.29
C SER A 80 8.63 8.87 11.41
N SER A 81 9.80 8.22 11.34
CA SER A 81 11.09 8.93 11.36
C SER A 81 11.30 9.71 10.05
N PHE A 82 10.97 9.13 8.89
CA PHE A 82 11.02 9.84 7.60
C PHE A 82 10.04 11.03 7.54
N GLN A 83 8.91 10.93 8.23
CA GLN A 83 7.92 12.00 8.30
C GLN A 83 8.53 13.30 8.84
N LEU A 84 9.53 13.23 9.73
CA LEU A 84 10.24 14.40 10.27
C LEU A 84 10.90 15.26 9.19
N LEU A 85 11.26 14.67 8.05
CA LEU A 85 11.85 15.41 6.93
C LEU A 85 10.82 16.33 6.25
N LEU A 86 9.53 16.06 6.40
CA LEU A 86 8.48 16.88 5.82
C LEU A 86 8.37 18.22 6.56
N PRO A 87 8.14 19.34 5.86
CA PRO A 87 7.99 20.65 6.47
C PRO A 87 6.98 20.68 7.60
N GLY A 88 5.89 19.92 7.50
CA GLY A 88 4.80 19.84 8.50
C GLY A 88 5.16 19.11 9.81
N TYR A 89 6.29 18.40 9.88
CA TYR A 89 6.71 17.62 11.05
C TYR A 89 8.13 17.91 11.51
N ALA A 90 8.92 18.63 10.69
CA ALA A 90 10.27 19.07 11.05
C ALA A 90 10.26 19.88 12.35
N CYS A 91 11.01 19.37 13.33
CA CYS A 91 11.23 19.96 14.65
C CYS A 91 12.60 19.54 15.18
N GLU A 92 13.41 20.52 15.58
CA GLU A 92 14.77 20.28 16.08
C GLU A 92 14.78 19.42 17.35
N LYS A 93 13.76 19.53 18.21
CA LYS A 93 13.65 18.71 19.44
C LYS A 93 13.58 17.21 19.15
N LYS A 94 13.15 16.82 17.95
CA LYS A 94 12.99 15.42 17.52
C LYS A 94 14.22 14.87 16.80
N ILE A 95 15.35 15.57 16.84
CA ILE A 95 16.57 15.17 16.11
C ILE A 95 17.07 13.75 16.47
N ASN A 96 16.85 13.31 17.72
CA ASN A 96 17.24 11.97 18.15
C ASN A 96 16.46 10.86 17.43
N GLU A 97 15.25 11.15 16.94
CA GLU A 97 14.46 10.19 16.18
C GLU A 97 15.07 9.90 14.78
N LEU A 98 16.00 10.76 14.29
CA LEU A 98 16.72 10.52 13.03
C LEU A 98 17.74 9.39 13.11
N GLU A 99 18.11 8.91 14.31
CA GLU A 99 19.03 7.78 14.44
C GLU A 99 18.54 6.55 13.65
N LYS A 100 17.20 6.37 13.61
CA LYS A 100 16.52 5.31 12.85
C LYS A 100 16.71 5.46 11.33
N LEU A 101 17.01 6.66 10.85
CA LEU A 101 17.26 6.93 9.44
C LEU A 101 18.73 6.77 9.06
N GLY A 102 19.64 6.67 10.03
CA GLY A 102 21.08 6.54 9.80
C GLY A 102 21.45 5.50 8.74
N PRO A 103 20.92 4.25 8.80
CA PRO A 103 21.20 3.22 7.81
C PRO A 103 20.77 3.56 6.37
N TYR A 104 19.81 4.47 6.20
CA TYR A 104 19.26 4.84 4.89
C TYR A 104 20.06 5.93 4.18
N PHE A 105 20.87 6.69 4.91
CA PHE A 105 21.69 7.77 4.38
C PHE A 105 23.19 7.49 4.50
N GLN A 106 23.56 6.32 5.01
CA GLN A 106 24.94 5.99 5.37
C GLN A 106 25.90 5.98 4.18
N ASP A 107 25.38 5.69 2.98
CA ASP A 107 26.18 5.63 1.76
C ASP A 107 26.52 7.03 1.24
N GLU A 108 25.66 8.01 1.51
CA GLU A 108 25.85 9.41 1.11
C GLU A 108 26.54 10.25 2.19
N MET A 109 26.22 10.03 3.47
CA MET A 109 26.75 10.83 4.58
C MET A 109 26.62 10.17 5.96
N PRO A 110 27.55 10.47 6.89
CA PRO A 110 27.44 9.98 8.25
C PRO A 110 26.23 10.57 8.98
N LEU A 111 25.72 9.86 9.98
CA LEU A 111 24.57 10.28 10.79
C LEU A 111 24.75 11.69 11.39
N SER A 112 25.97 12.06 11.78
CA SER A 112 26.29 13.40 12.29
C SER A 112 26.03 14.51 11.26
N ALA A 113 26.32 14.26 9.99
CA ALA A 113 26.03 15.20 8.90
C ALA A 113 24.52 15.26 8.63
N VAL A 114 23.80 14.14 8.65
CA VAL A 114 22.33 14.11 8.53
C VAL A 114 21.68 14.94 9.64
N GLN A 115 22.15 14.80 10.87
CA GLN A 115 21.66 15.59 12.01
C GLN A 115 21.95 17.09 11.83
N ALA A 116 23.13 17.45 11.32
CA ALA A 116 23.48 18.84 11.05
C ALA A 116 22.59 19.46 9.95
N GLU A 117 22.41 18.77 8.83
CA GLU A 117 21.53 19.18 7.72
C GLU A 117 20.09 19.32 8.19
N TYR A 118 19.61 18.39 9.03
CA TYR A 118 18.27 18.47 9.59
C TYR A 118 18.06 19.69 10.50
N LYS A 119 19.07 20.11 11.27
CA LYS A 119 19.00 21.36 12.05
C LYS A 119 18.86 22.58 11.13
N LEU A 120 19.64 22.63 10.06
CA LEU A 120 19.55 23.69 9.05
C LEU A 120 18.16 23.69 8.39
N TRP A 121 17.63 22.51 8.09
CA TRP A 121 16.28 22.33 7.57
C TRP A 121 15.21 22.86 8.53
N CYS A 122 15.27 22.49 9.82
CA CYS A 122 14.34 22.99 10.84
C CYS A 122 14.38 24.52 10.95
N ALA A 123 15.58 25.11 10.91
CA ALA A 123 15.75 26.56 10.94
C ALA A 123 15.13 27.24 9.69
N LYS A 124 15.35 26.65 8.51
CA LYS A 124 14.80 27.15 7.25
C LYS A 124 13.28 27.04 7.18
N ILE A 125 12.69 25.93 7.63
CA ILE A 125 11.23 25.79 7.65
C ILE A 125 10.59 26.79 8.63
N SER A 126 11.25 27.05 9.76
CA SER A 126 10.78 28.05 10.74
C SER A 126 10.77 29.48 10.19
N SER A 127 11.61 29.80 9.19
CA SER A 127 11.61 31.12 8.56
C SER A 127 10.59 31.26 7.43
N ILE A 128 10.19 30.16 6.79
CA ILE A 128 9.21 30.13 5.71
C ILE A 128 7.77 30.25 6.24
N ASP A 129 7.48 29.66 7.41
CA ASP A 129 6.18 29.78 8.08
C ASP A 129 6.33 30.12 9.58
N PRO A 130 6.38 31.42 9.93
CA PRO A 130 6.52 31.87 11.31
C PRO A 130 5.30 31.59 12.19
N SER A 131 4.13 31.32 11.57
CA SER A 131 2.86 31.11 12.27
C SER A 131 2.68 29.66 12.77
N ARG A 132 3.61 28.77 12.39
CA ARG A 132 3.54 27.34 12.69
C ARG A 132 3.76 27.04 14.18
N PRO A 133 2.90 26.22 14.83
CA PRO A 133 3.11 25.80 16.20
C PRO A 133 4.39 24.96 16.32
N LYS A 134 5.28 25.37 17.23
CA LYS A 134 6.48 24.61 17.60
C LYS A 134 6.08 23.56 18.63
N PHE A 135 5.65 22.39 18.17
CA PHE A 135 5.43 21.22 19.04
C PHE A 135 6.78 20.75 19.61
#